data_AF-A0AA97G4Y4-F1
#
_entry.id   AF-A0AA97G4Y4-F1
#
_cell.length_a   1.000
_cell.length_b   1.000
_cell.length_c   1.000
_cell.angle_alpha   90.00
_cell.angle_beta   90.00
_cell.angle_gamma   90.00
#
_symmetry.space_group_name_H-M   'P 1'
#
loop_
_entity.id
_entity.type
_entity.pdbx_description
1 polymer ?
#
loop_
_entity_poly.entity_id
_entity_poly.type
_entity_poly.pdbx_seq_one_letter_code
_entity_poly.pdbx_strand_id
1 'polypeptide(L)' 'MNQRMLPAFEGRIIVLDTPIARTCAQLHVPNPKSERVEMIAATAIIHQMTLVTRNIRDFEQTGVKLLNPWEP' A
#
# COMPACT_ATOMS: atom_id res chain seq x y z
N MET A 1 4.66 21.49 -9.23
CA MET A 1 4.92 20.08 -8.84
C MET A 1 4.02 19.09 -9.59
N ASN A 2 2.70 19.29 -9.62
CA ASN A 2 1.75 18.35 -10.25
C ASN A 2 1.92 18.16 -11.77
N GLN A 3 2.38 19.17 -12.52
CA GLN A 3 2.56 19.08 -13.97
C GLN A 3 3.64 18.08 -14.43
N ARG A 4 4.58 17.69 -13.55
CA ARG A 4 5.63 16.71 -13.87
C ARG A 4 5.37 15.32 -13.32
N MET A 5 4.59 15.21 -12.25
CA MET A 5 4.37 13.92 -11.56
C MET A 5 3.36 13.04 -12.29
N LEU A 6 2.21 13.58 -12.71
CA LEU A 6 1.19 12.78 -13.38
C LEU A 6 1.71 12.12 -14.67
N PRO A 7 2.43 12.85 -15.57
CA PRO A 7 3.03 12.22 -16.74
C PRO A 7 4.11 11.19 -16.37
N ALA A 8 4.91 11.46 -15.33
CA ALA A 8 5.97 10.53 -14.92
C ALA A 8 5.40 9.16 -14.49
N PHE A 9 4.21 9.11 -13.89
CA PHE A 9 3.56 7.88 -13.41
C PHE A 9 2.45 7.36 -14.33
N GLU A 10 2.32 7.89 -15.54
CA GLU A 10 1.33 7.43 -16.51
C GLU A 10 1.47 5.90 -16.75
N GLY A 11 0.33 5.20 -16.80
CA GLY A 11 0.29 3.73 -16.89
C GLY A 11 0.75 2.97 -15.64
N ARG A 12 1.16 3.66 -14.57
CA ARG A 12 1.67 3.07 -13.32
C ARG A 12 0.89 3.51 -12.08
N ILE A 13 -0.30 4.05 -12.28
CA ILE A 13 -1.26 4.36 -11.21
C ILE A 13 -2.19 3.16 -11.07
N ILE A 14 -2.18 2.53 -9.90
CA ILE A 14 -3.05 1.38 -9.61
C ILE A 14 -4.41 1.90 -9.14
N VAL A 15 -5.47 1.44 -9.79
CA VAL A 15 -6.85 1.72 -9.40
C VAL A 15 -7.25 0.76 -8.28
N LEU A 16 -7.94 1.28 -7.26
CA LEU A 16 -8.51 0.44 -6.21
C LEU A 16 -9.75 -0.27 -6.75
N ASP A 17 -9.70 -1.60 -6.80
CA ASP A 17 -10.76 -2.46 -7.29
C ASP A 17 -11.33 -3.37 -6.20
N THR A 18 -12.34 -4.19 -6.56
CA THR A 18 -13.02 -5.07 -5.60
C THR A 18 -12.09 -6.10 -4.93
N PRO A 19 -11.17 -6.79 -5.64
CA PRO A 19 -10.14 -7.60 -5.00
C PRO A 19 -9.34 -6.86 -3.92
N ILE A 20 -8.85 -5.66 -4.22
CA ILE A 20 -8.10 -4.84 -3.25
C ILE A 20 -8.99 -4.47 -2.06
N ALA A 21 -10.23 -4.02 -2.30
CA ALA A 21 -11.16 -3.65 -1.25
C ALA A 21 -11.48 -4.82 -0.29
N ARG A 22 -11.62 -6.04 -0.83
CA ARG A 22 -11.88 -7.24 0.00
C ARG A 22 -10.68 -7.62 0.85
N THR A 23 -9.46 -7.55 0.31
CA THR A 23 -8.23 -7.79 1.09
C THR A 23 -8.05 -6.71 2.15
N CYS A 24 -8.34 -5.45 1.84
CA CYS A 24 -8.35 -4.36 2.81
C CYS A 24 -9.31 -4.64 3.98
N ALA A 25 -10.53 -5.10 3.70
CA ALA A 25 -11.48 -5.46 4.75
C ALA A 25 -10.99 -6.61 5.66
N GLN A 26 -10.20 -7.54 5.12
CA GLN A 26 -9.62 -8.64 5.91
C GLN A 26 -8.51 -8.15 6.85
N LEU A 27 -7.73 -7.14 6.45
CA LEU A 27 -6.67 -6.55 7.27
C LEU A 27 -7.20 -5.83 8.53
N HIS A 28 -8.47 -5.40 8.52
CA HIS A 28 -9.12 -4.75 9.65
C HIS A 28 -9.50 -5.74 10.78
N VAL A 29 -9.35 -7.06 10.58
CA VAL A 29 -9.80 -8.08 11.54
C VAL A 29 -8.60 -8.76 12.19
N PRO A 30 -8.56 -8.92 13.54
CA PRO A 30 -9.58 -8.51 14.52
C PRO A 30 -9.47 -7.04 14.98
N ASN A 31 -8.40 -6.34 14.61
CA ASN A 31 -8.09 -5.01 15.11
C ASN A 31 -8.08 -3.98 13.96
N PRO A 32 -9.17 -3.21 13.79
CA PRO A 32 -9.24 -2.19 12.75
C PRO A 32 -8.14 -1.15 12.93
N LYS A 33 -7.36 -0.88 11.89
CA LYS A 33 -6.40 0.23 11.87
C LYS A 33 -6.86 1.30 10.88
N SER A 34 -5.92 2.12 10.44
CA SER A 34 -6.13 3.18 9.47
C SER A 34 -6.47 2.60 8.11
N GLU A 35 -7.66 2.92 7.60
CA GLU A 35 -8.14 2.55 6.27
C GLU A 35 -7.09 2.82 5.18
N ARG A 36 -6.36 3.94 5.27
CA ARG A 36 -5.31 4.29 4.29
C ARG A 36 -4.12 3.34 4.31
N VAL A 37 -3.69 2.91 5.50
CA VAL A 37 -2.58 1.95 5.64
C VAL A 37 -2.99 0.63 5.00
N GLU A 38 -4.20 0.18 5.31
CA GLU A 38 -4.69 -1.11 4.86
C GLU A 38 -5.00 -1.13 3.36
N MET A 39 -5.52 -0.04 2.79
CA MET A 39 -5.70 0.08 1.33
C MET A 39 -4.38 -0.01 0.57
N ILE A 40 -3.34 0.71 1.02
CA ILE A 40 -2.02 0.68 0.36
C ILE A 40 -1.40 -0.71 0.53
N ALA A 41 -1.49 -1.32 1.72
CA ALA A 41 -0.99 -2.66 1.98
C ALA A 41 -1.70 -3.72 1.11
N ALA A 42 -3.04 -3.70 1.07
CA ALA A 42 -3.84 -4.61 0.27
C ALA A 42 -3.52 -4.49 -1.23
N THR A 43 -3.31 -3.27 -1.72
CA THR A 43 -2.87 -3.02 -3.11
C THR A 43 -1.55 -3.73 -3.39
N ALA A 44 -0.54 -3.52 -2.54
CA ALA A 44 0.76 -4.16 -2.71
C ALA A 44 0.69 -5.69 -2.58
N ILE A 45 -0.13 -6.22 -1.67
CA ILE A 45 -0.33 -7.67 -1.51
C ILE A 45 -0.95 -8.30 -2.76
N ILE A 46 -2.04 -7.74 -3.27
CA ILE A 46 -2.75 -8.27 -4.46
C ILE A 46 -1.85 -8.26 -5.70
N HIS A 47 -1.04 -7.21 -5.86
CA HIS A 47 -0.11 -7.09 -6.98
C HIS A 47 1.28 -7.70 -6.71
N GLN A 48 1.49 -8.36 -5.57
CA GLN A 48 2.76 -8.97 -5.16
C GLN A 48 3.95 -7.99 -5.17
N MET A 49 3.69 -6.72 -4.89
CA MET A 49 4.67 -5.64 -4.87
C MET A 49 5.31 -5.46 -3.48
N THR A 50 6.45 -4.77 -3.46
CA THR A 50 7.06 -4.28 -2.22
C THR A 50 6.61 -2.85 -1.94
N LEU A 51 6.11 -2.60 -0.74
CA LEU A 51 5.72 -1.28 -0.28
C LEU A 51 6.94 -0.53 0.26
N VAL A 52 7.30 0.55 -0.41
CA VAL A 52 8.43 1.42 -0.02
C VAL A 52 7.92 2.52 0.90
N THR A 53 8.38 2.57 2.15
CA THR A 53 7.92 3.55 3.15
C THR A 53 8.96 3.78 4.24
N ARG A 54 8.99 5.00 4.81
CA ARG A 54 9.70 5.25 6.08
C ARG A 54 8.90 4.86 7.32
N ASN A 55 7.58 4.71 7.19
CA ASN A 55 6.67 4.45 8.30
C ASN A 55 6.45 2.93 8.48
N ILE A 56 7.53 2.17 8.62
CA ILE A 56 7.48 0.69 8.64
C ILE A 56 6.49 0.16 9.69
N ARG A 57 6.50 0.75 10.89
CA ARG A 57 5.64 0.37 12.03
C ARG A 57 4.14 0.35 11.72
N ASP A 58 3.68 1.22 10.83
CA ASP A 58 2.26 1.27 10.47
C ASP A 58 1.85 0.01 9.70
N PHE A 59 2.78 -0.57 8.93
CA PHE A 59 2.53 -1.66 7.99
C PHE A 59 3.03 -3.04 8.46
N GLU A 60 3.88 -3.12 9.49
CA GLU A 60 4.48 -4.39 9.98
C GLU A 60 3.47 -5.52 10.20
N GLN A 61 2.27 -5.19 10.69
CA GLN A 61 1.23 -6.17 11.00
C GLN A 61 0.34 -6.56 9.80
N THR A 62 0.53 -5.93 8.64
CA THR A 62 -0.31 -6.18 7.44
C THR A 62 0.18 -7.38 6.61
N GLY A 63 1.40 -7.86 6.85
CA GLY A 63 2.00 -8.97 6.07
C GLY A 63 2.49 -8.57 4.67
N VAL A 64 2.42 -7.29 4.30
CA VAL A 64 2.99 -6.77 3.05
C VAL A 64 4.53 -6.80 3.08
N LYS A 65 5.18 -7.01 1.93
CA LYS A 65 6.64 -6.85 1.82
C LYS A 65 7.00 -5.38 1.96
N LEU A 66 7.93 -5.07 2.86
CA LEU A 66 8.32 -3.69 3.18
C LEU A 66 9.77 -3.42 2.78
N LEU A 67 10.03 -2.19 2.34
CA LEU A 67 11.37 -1.64 2.12
C LEU A 67 11.41 -0.23 2.71
N ASN A 68 12.33 0.01 3.65
CA ASN A 68 12.60 1.35 4.14
C ASN A 68 13.74 1.97 3.33
N PRO A 69 13.51 2.97 2.46
CA PRO A 69 14.56 3.51 1.62
C PRO A 69 15.51 4.46 2.37
N TRP A 70 15.28 4.67 3.67
CA TRP A 70 16.21 5.39 4.56
C TRP A 70 17.08 4.45 5.40
N GLU A 71 16.80 3.14 5.38
CA GLU A 71 17.70 2.16 5.96
C GLU A 71 18.75 1.74 4.92
N PRO A 72 20.02 1.57 5.34
CA PRO A 72 21.12 1.22 4.45
C PRO A 72 21.03 -0.21 3.90
#